data_AF-A0A955R760-F1
#
_entry.id   AF-A0A955R760-F1
#
_cell.length_a   1.000
_cell.length_b   1.000
_cell.length_c   1.000
_cell.angle_alpha   90.00
_cell.angle_beta   90.00
_cell.angle_gamma   90.00
#
_symmetry.space_group_name_H-M   'P 1'
#
loop_
_entity.id
_entity.type
_entity.pdbx_description
1 polymer ?
#
loop_
_entity_poly.entity_id
_entity_poly.type
_entity_poly.pdbx_seq_one_letter_code
_entity_poly.pdbx_strand_id
1 'polypeptide(L)' 'MHGGRGLSAVRTDVLVELLRAVHRGTLSCPLTTEALTRHGLQTHVEELSFLRDLDQRGVTAVVVAVIAERRKA' A
#
# COMPACT_ATOMS: atom_id res chain seq x y z
N MET A 1 -4.86 -20.49 -4.46
CA MET A 1 -4.96 -19.60 -5.64
C MET A 1 -5.45 -18.23 -5.15
N HIS A 2 -4.55 -17.30 -4.82
CA HIS A 2 -4.98 -15.97 -4.34
C HIS A 2 -5.21 -15.06 -5.55
N GLY A 3 -6.39 -15.19 -6.17
CA GLY A 3 -6.91 -14.23 -7.14
C GLY A 3 -7.37 -12.93 -6.47
N GLY A 4 -6.54 -12.37 -5.59
CA GLY A 4 -6.83 -11.10 -4.96
C GLY A 4 -6.76 -10.00 -6.01
N ARG A 5 -7.75 -9.10 -6.05
CA ARG A 5 -7.78 -7.92 -6.94
C ARG A 5 -6.61 -6.94 -6.71
N GLY A 6 -5.61 -7.31 -5.92
CA GLY A 6 -4.43 -6.54 -5.58
C GLY A 6 -4.81 -5.16 -5.04
N LEU A 7 -3.98 -4.17 -5.39
CA LEU A 7 -4.24 -2.78 -5.03
C LEU A 7 -5.55 -2.24 -5.63
N SER A 8 -6.19 -2.92 -6.58
CA SER A 8 -7.47 -2.51 -7.17
C SER A 8 -8.66 -2.67 -6.22
N ALA A 9 -8.58 -3.55 -5.21
CA ALA A 9 -9.62 -3.68 -4.17
C ALA A 9 -9.46 -2.68 -3.01
N VAL A 10 -8.26 -2.14 -2.81
CA VAL A 10 -7.98 -1.16 -1.76
C VAL A 10 -8.61 0.19 -2.14
N ARG A 11 -9.31 0.85 -1.20
CA ARG A 11 -9.90 2.18 -1.44
C ARG A 11 -8.80 3.23 -1.67
N THR A 12 -9.06 4.22 -2.52
CA THR A 12 -8.07 5.27 -2.84
C THR A 12 -7.65 6.06 -1.59
N ASP A 13 -8.56 6.31 -0.65
CA ASP A 13 -8.25 6.98 0.63
C ASP A 13 -7.21 6.20 1.45
N VAL A 14 -7.34 4.87 1.50
CA VAL A 14 -6.39 3.98 2.19
C VAL A 14 -5.02 4.01 1.53
N LEU A 15 -4.98 4.04 0.19
CA LEU A 15 -3.71 4.18 -0.56
C LEU A 15 -3.04 5.53 -0.30
N VAL A 16 -3.80 6.61 -0.17
CA VAL A 16 -3.28 7.95 0.17
C VAL A 16 -2.71 7.97 1.59
N GLU A 17 -3.40 7.36 2.55
CA GLU A 17 -2.92 7.27 3.94
C GLU A 17 -1.66 6.41 4.06
N LEU A 18 -1.59 5.28 3.35
CA LEU A 18 -0.37 4.46 3.27
C LEU A 18 0.78 5.25 2.66
N LEU A 19 0.55 5.99 1.57
CA LEU A 19 1.56 6.84 0.95
C LEU A 19 2.07 7.92 1.91
N ARG A 20 1.17 8.55 2.67
CA ARG A 20 1.54 9.54 3.70
C ARG A 20 2.38 8.91 4.80
N ALA A 21 2.01 7.72 5.27
CA ALA A 21 2.74 7.03 6.33
C ALA A 21 4.15 6.61 5.89
N VAL A 22 4.29 6.12 4.66
CA VAL A 22 5.58 5.77 4.04
C VAL A 22 6.43 7.02 3.83
N HIS A 23 5.84 8.11 3.31
CA HIS A 23 6.56 9.36 3.07
C HIS A 23 7.01 10.04 4.38
N ARG A 24 6.22 9.94 5.45
CA ARG A 24 6.57 10.48 6.78
C ARG A 24 7.56 9.60 7.56
N GLY A 25 7.90 8.42 7.05
CA GLY A 25 8.75 7.45 7.75
C GLY A 25 8.10 6.79 8.97
N THR A 26 6.79 7.03 9.19
CA THR A 26 6.03 6.35 10.27
C THR A 26 5.73 4.90 9.91
N LEU A 27 5.81 4.55 8.63
CA LEU A 27 5.74 3.18 8.15
C LEU A 27 7.10 2.82 7.53
N SER A 28 7.75 1.81 8.10
CA SER A 28 9.03 1.31 7.60
C SER A 28 8.82 0.34 6.44
N CYS A 29 9.68 0.47 5.43
CA CYS A 29 9.80 -0.50 4.35
C CYS A 29 10.99 -1.44 4.64
N PRO A 30 10.95 -2.74 4.32
CA PRO A 30 9.85 -3.46 3.65
C PRO A 30 8.55 -3.48 4.47
N LEU A 31 7.41 -3.38 3.79
CA LEU A 31 6.09 -3.38 4.42
C LEU A 31 5.87 -4.72 5.16
N THR A 32 5.96 -4.72 6.48
CA THR A 32 5.67 -5.91 7.29
C THR A 32 4.21 -5.97 7.71
N THR A 33 3.68 -7.17 7.93
CA THR A 33 2.34 -7.36 8.48
C THR A 33 2.17 -6.57 9.79
N GLU A 34 3.19 -6.56 10.64
CA GLU A 34 3.18 -5.84 11.90
C GLU A 34 3.09 -4.32 11.73
N ALA A 35 3.79 -3.76 10.73
CA ALA A 35 3.66 -2.35 10.38
C ALA A 35 2.27 -2.03 9.82
N LEU A 36 1.72 -2.90 8.97
CA LEU A 36 0.35 -2.75 8.45
C LEU A 36 -0.69 -2.78 9.57
N THR A 37 -0.60 -3.71 10.50
CA THR A 37 -1.50 -3.80 11.66
C THR A 37 -1.42 -2.56 12.55
N ARG A 38 -0.22 -2.04 12.82
CA ARG A 38 -0.03 -0.80 13.60
C ARG A 38 -0.69 0.42 12.97
N HIS A 39 -0.82 0.44 11.65
CA HIS A 39 -1.46 1.53 10.90
C HIS A 39 -2.93 1.25 10.53
N GLY A 40 -3.56 0.22 11.12
CA GLY A 40 -4.96 -0.11 10.88
C GLY A 40 -5.26 -0.76 9.51
N LEU A 41 -4.22 -1.27 8.84
CA LEU A 41 -4.28 -1.87 7.50
C LEU A 41 -4.32 -3.39 7.52
N GLN A 42 -4.61 -4.01 8.67
CA GLN A 42 -4.62 -5.48 8.83
C GLN A 42 -5.60 -6.19 7.88
N THR A 43 -6.70 -5.54 7.51
CA THR A 43 -7.71 -6.08 6.58
C THR A 43 -7.21 -6.13 5.14
N HIS A 44 -6.18 -5.33 4.81
CA HIS A 44 -5.61 -5.23 3.47
C HIS A 44 -4.27 -5.96 3.33
N VAL A 45 -3.90 -6.79 4.30
CA VAL A 45 -2.61 -7.48 4.33
C VAL A 45 -2.39 -8.35 3.10
N GLU A 46 -3.43 -9.02 2.59
CA GLU A 46 -3.35 -9.79 1.33
C GLU A 46 -3.18 -8.88 0.11
N GLU A 47 -3.98 -7.82 0.01
CA GLU A 47 -3.94 -6.88 -1.12
C GLU A 47 -2.62 -6.08 -1.19
N LEU A 48 -2.02 -5.82 -0.03
CA LEU A 48 -0.74 -5.13 0.13
C LEU A 48 0.46 -6.09 0.13
N SER A 49 0.24 -7.40 0.06
CA SER A 49 1.32 -8.40 0.07
C SER A 49 2.30 -8.22 -1.10
N PHE A 50 1.82 -7.71 -2.23
CA PHE A 50 2.63 -7.42 -3.42
C PHE A 50 3.64 -6.29 -3.20
N LEU A 51 3.47 -5.48 -2.15
CA LEU A 51 4.35 -4.37 -1.82
C LEU A 51 5.40 -4.72 -0.75
N ARG A 52 5.35 -5.92 -0.15
CA ARG A 52 6.23 -6.28 0.99
C ARG A 52 7.71 -6.31 0.64
N ASP A 53 8.06 -6.68 -0.58
CA ASP A 53 9.48 -6.81 -0.99
C ASP A 53 10.05 -5.50 -1.56
N LEU A 54 9.24 -4.44 -1.63
CA LEU A 54 9.66 -3.17 -2.20
C LEU A 54 10.31 -2.27 -1.15
N ASP A 55 11.39 -1.62 -1.55
CA ASP A 55 11.93 -0.48 -0.82
C ASP A 55 10.92 0.69 -0.83
N GLN A 56 11.10 1.63 0.10
CA GLN A 56 10.30 2.85 0.21
C GLN A 56 10.06 3.54 -1.14
N ARG A 57 11.07 3.63 -2.00
CA ARG A 57 10.93 4.22 -3.33
C ARG A 57 10.01 3.40 -4.24
N GLY A 58 10.12 2.07 -4.19
CA GLY A 58 9.27 1.15 -4.95
C GLY A 58 7.81 1.22 -4.51
N VAL A 59 7.56 1.16 -3.20
CA VAL A 59 6.22 1.30 -2.62
C VAL A 59 5.60 2.63 -3.05
N THR A 60 6.36 3.73 -2.90
CA THR A 60 5.91 5.08 -3.28
C THR A 60 5.54 5.13 -4.76
N ALA A 61 6.39 4.64 -5.65
CA ALA A 61 6.15 4.68 -7.09
C ALA A 61 4.87 3.91 -7.49
N VAL A 62 4.68 2.71 -6.95
CA VAL A 62 3.49 1.88 -7.25
C VAL A 62 2.22 2.54 -6.73
N VAL A 63 2.22 2.99 -5.47
CA VAL A 63 1.03 3.60 -4.85
C VAL A 63 0.65 4.90 -5.55
N VAL A 64 1.63 5.75 -5.88
CA VAL A 64 1.39 6.98 -6.65
C VAL A 64 0.82 6.67 -8.04
N ALA A 65 1.38 5.68 -8.75
CA ALA A 65 0.89 5.28 -10.07
C ALA A 65 -0.56 4.81 -10.02
N VAL A 66 -0.92 3.96 -9.04
CA VAL A 66 -2.31 3.49 -8.87
C VAL A 66 -3.27 4.64 -8.53
N ILE A 67 -2.87 5.57 -7.65
CA ILE A 67 -3.69 6.74 -7.33
C ILE A 67 -3.88 7.64 -8.56
N ALA A 68 -2.81 7.88 -9.32
CA ALA A 68 -2.84 8.70 -10.52
C ALA A 68 -3.76 8.10 -11.59
N GLU A 69 -3.66 6.79 -11.83
CA GLU A 69 -4.54 6.09 -12.78
C GLU A 69 -6.01 6.22 -12.40
N ARG A 70 -6.33 6.00 -11.11
CA ARG A 70 -7.71 6.11 -10.60
C ARG A 70 -8.30 7.51 -10.63
N ARG A 71 -7.46 8.55 -10.64
CA ARG A 71 -7.91 9.94 -10.73
C ARG A 71 -8.10 10.42 -12.18
N LYS A 72 -7.51 9.70 -13.14
CA LYS A 72 -7.72 9.96 -14.57
C LYS A 72 -8.97 9.26 -15.11
N ALA A 73 -9.36 8.13 -14.50
CA ALA A 73 -10.60 7.42 -14.76
C ALA A 73 -11.82 8.15 -14.19
#